data_AF-A0A1G7CTJ8-F1
#
_entry.id   AF-A0A1G7CTJ8-F1
#
_cell.length_a   1.000
_cell.length_b   1.000
_cell.length_c   1.000
_cell.angle_alpha   90.00
_cell.angle_beta   90.00
_cell.angle_gamma   90.00
#
_symmetry.space_group_name_H-M   'P 1'
#
loop_
_entity.id
_entity.type
_entity.pdbx_description
1 polymer ?
#
loop_
_entity_poly.entity_id
_entity_poly.type
_entity_poly.pdbx_seq_one_letter_code
_entity_poly.pdbx_strand_id
1 'polypeptide(L)'
;MRKSNLLVMCFLAAGIFSCSKDDEAKLSAEIDPDGVNATEEVQIDINEASGGLIVEGATSKTGSITPTGDLVFSLDFSTQTAFQKNGFDIVFDASAEFAGAYIQLKDENGMADTYLDVPLSAMNNYDNKLTQNKRKKIFTKEMTSTRKEEGNTINVDFESSVPAGTFCYVICLYDAQGNISLPEDVCVTVEAWGGNVNLVADWEYTKEIFEGETINLGEAICEENSFTLSCDSGEVKEVEGSYCYTLNGFNLTFNSDGTYTYTQNSTDSNYDYDASQENCELVVSYYDETYTSNGNWAYNEDKEELTLIEFEYINTEAGDDQIYDIEGGDVVFTGEIDLSSNQLILKITDIYEGDTEYYEYHFNKK
;
A
#
# COMPACT_ATOMS: atom_id res chain seq x y z
N MET A 1 10.31 -95.95 6.22
CA MET A 1 11.11 -95.05 7.09
C MET A 1 11.05 -93.65 6.49
N ARG A 2 10.66 -92.65 7.32
CA ARG A 2 11.05 -91.21 7.37
C ARG A 2 11.37 -90.48 6.04
N LYS A 3 10.91 -89.27 5.74
CA LYS A 3 10.22 -88.18 6.47
C LYS A 3 9.83 -87.14 5.40
N SER A 4 8.70 -86.45 5.60
CA SER A 4 8.36 -85.19 4.92
C SER A 4 9.44 -84.14 5.09
N ASN A 5 9.54 -83.21 4.12
CA ASN A 5 9.57 -81.79 4.45
C ASN A 5 8.91 -80.96 3.35
N LEU A 6 7.89 -80.25 3.81
CA LEU A 6 7.11 -79.19 3.20
C LEU A 6 8.01 -77.94 3.15
N LEU A 7 8.12 -77.25 2.01
CA LEU A 7 8.41 -75.82 2.04
C LEU A 7 7.64 -75.12 0.92
N VAL A 8 6.76 -74.24 1.39
CA VAL A 8 5.89 -73.31 0.71
C VAL A 8 6.73 -72.29 -0.06
N MET A 9 6.45 -72.09 -1.35
CA MET A 9 6.95 -70.95 -2.12
C MET A 9 5.76 -70.04 -2.42
N CYS A 10 5.61 -68.99 -1.61
CA CYS A 10 4.62 -67.94 -1.77
C CYS A 10 4.89 -67.15 -3.05
N PHE A 11 3.82 -66.93 -3.82
CA PHE A 11 3.72 -65.90 -4.84
C PHE A 11 4.00 -64.51 -4.24
N LEU A 12 5.06 -63.84 -4.69
CA LEU A 12 5.18 -62.39 -4.55
C LEU A 12 4.60 -61.75 -5.81
N ALA A 13 3.39 -61.21 -5.70
CA ALA A 13 2.87 -60.25 -6.64
C ALA A 13 3.58 -58.91 -6.39
N ALA A 14 4.43 -58.48 -7.32
CA ALA A 14 5.00 -57.15 -7.32
C ALA A 14 3.90 -56.14 -7.69
N GLY A 15 3.27 -55.57 -6.68
CA GLY A 15 2.48 -54.35 -6.83
C GLY A 15 3.42 -53.22 -7.21
N ILE A 16 3.30 -52.74 -8.43
CA ILE A 16 3.96 -51.52 -8.89
C ILE A 16 3.17 -50.38 -8.23
N PHE A 17 3.57 -49.99 -7.02
CA PHE A 17 3.21 -48.68 -6.49
C PHE A 17 3.96 -47.66 -7.34
N SER A 18 3.26 -47.12 -8.33
CA SER A 18 3.63 -45.84 -8.94
C SER A 18 3.45 -44.79 -7.87
N CYS A 19 4.50 -44.52 -7.10
CA CYS A 19 4.65 -43.25 -6.42
C CYS A 19 4.65 -42.18 -7.53
N SER A 20 3.54 -41.42 -7.67
CA SER A 20 3.66 -40.09 -8.24
C SER A 20 4.68 -39.39 -7.35
N LYS A 21 5.82 -39.03 -7.93
CA LYS A 21 6.55 -37.91 -7.38
C LYS A 21 5.62 -36.74 -7.62
N ASP A 22 4.99 -36.28 -6.56
CA ASP A 22 4.47 -34.93 -6.52
C ASP A 22 5.72 -34.06 -6.69
N ASP A 23 5.99 -33.66 -7.93
CA ASP A 23 6.96 -32.62 -8.22
C ASP A 23 6.34 -31.35 -7.66
N GLU A 24 6.61 -31.07 -6.38
CA GLU A 24 6.27 -29.79 -5.76
C GLU A 24 6.85 -28.70 -6.66
N ALA A 25 5.96 -27.90 -7.24
CA ALA A 25 6.37 -26.74 -8.01
C ALA A 25 7.29 -25.90 -7.13
N LYS A 26 8.44 -25.50 -7.66
CA LYS A 26 9.40 -24.65 -6.95
C LYS A 26 9.34 -23.25 -7.55
N LEU A 27 9.58 -22.25 -6.71
CA LEU A 27 9.82 -20.89 -7.17
C LEU A 27 11.02 -20.85 -8.12
N SER A 28 10.99 -19.90 -9.05
CA SER A 28 12.16 -19.54 -9.85
C SER A 28 13.27 -19.05 -8.92
N ALA A 29 14.49 -19.51 -9.17
CA ALA A 29 15.68 -19.01 -8.48
C ALA A 29 16.15 -17.66 -9.04
N GLU A 30 15.77 -17.34 -10.28
CA GLU A 30 15.98 -16.04 -10.91
C GLU A 30 14.65 -15.28 -10.81
N ILE A 31 14.57 -14.36 -9.85
CA ILE A 31 13.32 -13.63 -9.54
C ILE A 31 13.09 -12.47 -10.52
N ASP A 32 14.15 -11.90 -11.09
CA ASP A 32 14.09 -10.80 -12.06
C ASP A 32 14.83 -11.19 -13.36
N PRO A 33 14.26 -12.08 -14.19
CA PRO A 33 14.90 -12.54 -15.43
C PRO A 33 14.97 -11.44 -16.50
N ASP A 34 14.12 -10.41 -16.40
CA ASP A 34 14.05 -9.31 -17.35
C ASP A 34 14.96 -8.13 -16.93
N GLY A 35 15.53 -8.18 -15.73
CA GLY A 35 16.46 -7.17 -15.21
C GLY A 35 15.78 -5.83 -14.92
N VAL A 36 14.52 -5.86 -14.51
CA VAL A 36 13.72 -4.68 -14.19
C VAL A 36 14.28 -3.95 -12.96
N ASN A 37 14.65 -4.66 -11.91
CA ASN A 37 15.24 -4.08 -10.68
C ASN A 37 16.61 -3.46 -10.97
N ALA A 38 17.37 -4.03 -11.92
CA ALA A 38 18.65 -3.47 -12.31
C ALA A 38 18.55 -2.04 -12.91
N THR A 39 17.35 -1.60 -13.31
CA THR A 39 17.13 -0.22 -13.76
C THR A 39 17.10 0.78 -12.60
N GLU A 40 16.80 0.33 -11.38
CA GLU A 40 16.73 1.16 -10.17
C GLU A 40 18.12 1.69 -9.76
N GLU A 41 19.18 0.94 -10.10
CA GLU A 41 20.58 1.33 -9.88
C GLU A 41 21.11 2.35 -10.90
N VAL A 42 20.33 2.68 -11.93
CA VAL A 42 20.75 3.62 -12.97
C VAL A 42 20.55 5.06 -12.47
N GLN A 43 21.61 5.84 -12.48
CA GLN A 43 21.51 7.26 -12.15
C GLN A 43 20.63 7.99 -13.18
N ILE A 44 19.59 8.66 -12.69
CA ILE A 44 18.68 9.47 -13.49
C ILE A 44 19.35 10.81 -13.83
N ASP A 45 19.13 11.31 -15.05
CA ASP A 45 19.56 12.67 -15.43
C ASP A 45 18.80 13.69 -14.58
N ILE A 46 19.53 14.39 -13.71
CA ILE A 46 18.93 15.31 -12.73
C ILE A 46 18.25 16.52 -13.36
N ASN A 47 18.62 16.92 -14.59
CA ASN A 47 17.96 18.05 -15.26
C ASN A 47 16.66 17.58 -15.91
N GLU A 48 16.65 16.39 -16.51
CA GLU A 48 15.43 15.76 -17.01
C GLU A 48 14.45 15.49 -15.86
N ALA A 49 14.91 14.86 -14.78
CA ALA A 49 14.09 14.57 -13.61
C ALA A 49 13.57 15.83 -12.92
N SER A 50 14.37 16.90 -12.82
CA SER A 50 13.91 18.16 -12.20
C SER A 50 12.73 18.80 -12.92
N GLY A 51 12.59 18.54 -14.24
CA GLY A 51 11.45 18.99 -15.03
C GLY A 51 10.17 18.18 -14.77
N GLY A 52 10.32 16.95 -14.28
CA GLY A 52 9.22 16.04 -13.98
C GLY A 52 8.82 15.99 -12.51
N LEU A 53 9.41 16.80 -11.62
CA LEU A 53 8.97 16.89 -10.23
C LEU A 53 7.74 17.79 -10.11
N ILE A 54 6.71 17.30 -9.41
CA ILE A 54 5.47 18.03 -9.18
C ILE A 54 5.29 18.20 -7.67
N VAL A 55 5.13 19.45 -7.23
CA VAL A 55 4.70 19.79 -5.88
C VAL A 55 3.59 20.82 -6.02
N GLU A 56 2.37 20.50 -5.57
CA GLU A 56 1.22 21.37 -5.76
C GLU A 56 1.45 22.74 -5.11
N GLY A 57 1.31 23.82 -5.89
CA GLY A 57 1.52 25.19 -5.42
C GLY A 57 2.99 25.63 -5.37
N ALA A 58 3.95 24.76 -5.70
CA ALA A 58 5.35 25.14 -5.85
C ALA A 58 5.62 25.83 -7.21
N THR A 59 6.75 26.53 -7.30
CA THR A 59 7.22 27.14 -8.54
C THR A 59 8.63 26.71 -8.88
N SER A 60 8.86 26.30 -10.13
CA SER A 60 10.21 26.00 -10.62
C SER A 60 10.98 27.30 -10.94
N LYS A 61 12.22 27.38 -10.48
CA LYS A 61 13.13 28.52 -10.66
C LYS A 61 14.49 28.05 -11.14
N THR A 62 15.14 28.84 -11.98
CA THR A 62 16.51 28.59 -12.45
C THR A 62 17.54 29.19 -11.51
N GLY A 63 18.66 28.50 -11.26
CA GLY A 63 19.80 29.01 -10.52
C GLY A 63 20.25 28.10 -9.37
N SER A 64 21.02 28.67 -8.44
CA SER A 64 21.55 27.93 -7.29
C SER A 64 21.12 28.57 -5.99
N ILE A 65 20.80 27.73 -5.01
CA ILE A 65 20.46 28.14 -3.66
C ILE A 65 21.75 28.49 -2.91
N THR A 66 21.79 29.63 -2.23
CA THR A 66 22.94 30.04 -1.41
C THR A 66 22.53 30.14 0.06
N PRO A 67 22.85 29.14 0.90
CA PRO A 67 22.59 29.17 2.33
C PRO A 67 23.14 30.42 3.01
N THR A 68 22.36 31.03 3.90
CA THR A 68 22.81 32.16 4.74
C THR A 68 23.01 31.75 6.20
N GLY A 69 22.44 30.61 6.61
CA GLY A 69 22.84 29.79 7.75
C GLY A 69 22.45 30.37 9.10
N ASP A 70 21.22 30.10 9.54
CA ASP A 70 20.75 30.22 10.94
C ASP A 70 19.46 29.41 11.21
N LEU A 71 18.68 29.05 10.17
CA LEU A 71 17.51 28.16 10.29
C LEU A 71 17.96 26.71 10.50
N VAL A 72 17.37 26.03 11.48
CA VAL A 72 17.67 24.65 11.85
C VAL A 72 16.44 23.78 11.66
N PHE A 73 16.61 22.74 10.87
CA PHE A 73 15.65 21.66 10.65
C PHE A 73 16.39 20.32 10.56
N SER A 74 15.67 19.21 10.64
CA SER A 74 16.24 17.87 10.54
C SER A 74 15.35 16.92 9.77
N LEU A 75 16.00 15.98 9.09
CA LEU A 75 15.39 14.80 8.48
C LEU A 75 15.87 13.57 9.25
N ASP A 76 14.99 12.59 9.45
CA ASP A 76 15.35 11.32 10.09
C ASP A 76 15.91 10.28 9.11
N PHE A 77 16.11 10.67 7.85
CA PHE A 77 16.53 9.78 6.79
C PHE A 77 17.49 10.50 5.83
N SER A 78 18.40 9.72 5.24
CA SER A 78 19.31 10.15 4.18
C SER A 78 19.05 9.44 2.85
N THR A 79 18.15 8.45 2.86
CA THR A 79 17.73 7.67 1.70
C THR A 79 16.24 7.39 1.79
N GLN A 80 15.55 7.33 0.66
CA GLN A 80 14.14 6.95 0.61
C GLN A 80 13.77 6.29 -0.71
N THR A 81 12.62 5.63 -0.71
CA THR A 81 12.00 5.03 -1.88
C THR A 81 10.97 5.98 -2.47
N ALA A 82 10.85 5.96 -3.79
CA ALA A 82 9.84 6.66 -4.57
C ALA A 82 9.29 5.72 -5.65
N PHE A 83 8.16 6.08 -6.24
CA PHE A 83 7.54 5.26 -7.28
C PHE A 83 7.23 6.10 -8.50
N GLN A 84 7.30 5.51 -9.70
CA GLN A 84 7.00 6.24 -10.93
C GLN A 84 5.58 6.82 -10.87
N LYS A 85 5.38 8.06 -11.35
CA LYS A 85 4.12 8.82 -11.28
C LYS A 85 3.63 9.22 -9.88
N ASN A 86 3.84 8.39 -8.85
CA ASN A 86 3.43 8.66 -7.46
C ASN A 86 4.45 9.45 -6.64
N GLY A 87 5.73 9.33 -6.98
CA GLY A 87 6.79 10.06 -6.32
C GLY A 87 7.00 9.64 -4.87
N PHE A 88 7.13 10.61 -3.96
CA PHE A 88 7.50 10.41 -2.56
C PHE A 88 7.13 11.60 -1.66
N ASP A 89 7.15 11.36 -0.34
CA ASP A 89 6.99 12.41 0.65
C ASP A 89 8.32 12.79 1.32
N ILE A 90 8.48 14.08 1.62
CA ILE A 90 9.56 14.61 2.47
C ILE A 90 8.95 15.03 3.81
N VAL A 91 9.29 14.30 4.87
CA VAL A 91 8.85 14.61 6.24
C VAL A 91 10.03 15.15 7.05
N PHE A 92 9.88 16.32 7.65
CA PHE A 92 10.94 16.99 8.41
C PHE A 92 10.44 17.77 9.62
N ASP A 93 11.33 17.95 10.58
CA ASP A 93 11.10 18.76 11.77
C ASP A 93 11.81 20.11 11.67
N ALA A 94 11.08 21.19 11.96
CA ALA A 94 11.63 22.54 11.98
C ALA A 94 11.47 23.17 13.38
N SER A 95 12.57 23.69 13.92
CA SER A 95 12.61 24.25 15.29
C SER A 95 12.26 25.75 15.35
N ALA A 96 12.15 26.41 14.20
CA ALA A 96 11.89 27.84 14.04
C ALA A 96 10.75 28.08 13.02
N GLU A 97 10.17 29.28 13.05
CA GLU A 97 9.24 29.71 12.00
C GLU A 97 9.97 29.78 10.65
N PHE A 98 9.35 29.21 9.62
CA PHE A 98 9.85 29.19 8.25
C PHE A 98 8.71 29.57 7.28
N ALA A 99 9.07 29.99 6.07
CA ALA A 99 8.15 30.45 5.03
C ALA A 99 8.02 29.47 3.85
N GLY A 100 8.94 28.52 3.74
CA GLY A 100 8.91 27.45 2.75
C GLY A 100 10.24 26.70 2.66
N ALA A 101 10.40 25.92 1.60
CA ALA A 101 11.59 25.15 1.29
C ALA A 101 11.99 25.30 -0.16
N TYR A 102 13.29 25.13 -0.41
CA TYR A 102 13.85 24.93 -1.74
C TYR A 102 14.28 23.47 -1.90
N ILE A 103 13.90 22.84 -3.01
CA ILE A 103 14.31 21.47 -3.35
C ILE A 103 15.06 21.51 -4.68
N GLN A 104 16.28 20.98 -4.72
CA GLN A 104 17.10 20.95 -5.93
C GLN A 104 17.74 19.59 -6.10
N LEU A 105 17.59 18.98 -7.28
CA LEU A 105 18.25 17.70 -7.56
C LEU A 105 19.76 17.86 -7.68
N LYS A 106 20.49 16.81 -7.34
CA LYS A 106 21.94 16.73 -7.40
C LYS A 106 22.42 15.34 -7.80
N ASP A 107 23.61 15.31 -8.36
CA ASP A 107 24.36 14.12 -8.65
C ASP A 107 25.87 14.30 -8.39
N GLU A 108 26.68 13.34 -8.83
CA GLU A 108 28.15 13.42 -8.73
C GLU A 108 28.74 14.60 -9.54
N ASN A 109 28.02 15.11 -10.54
CA ASN A 109 28.46 16.18 -11.43
C ASN A 109 28.05 17.58 -10.94
N GLY A 110 27.08 17.69 -10.03
CA GLY A 110 26.68 18.93 -9.40
C GLY A 110 25.19 19.00 -9.07
N MET A 111 24.63 20.21 -9.14
CA MET A 111 23.22 20.49 -8.92
C MET A 111 22.51 20.67 -10.25
N ALA A 112 21.22 20.33 -10.32
CA ALA A 112 20.37 20.62 -11.47
C ALA A 112 20.26 22.13 -11.72
N ASP A 113 19.99 22.55 -12.96
CA ASP A 113 19.88 23.97 -13.32
C ASP A 113 18.67 24.67 -12.67
N THR A 114 17.68 23.88 -12.24
CA THR A 114 16.44 24.34 -11.62
C THR A 114 16.23 23.79 -10.22
N TYR A 115 15.50 24.54 -9.41
CA TYR A 115 15.03 24.14 -8.10
C TYR A 115 13.54 24.49 -7.94
N LEU A 116 12.85 23.73 -7.10
CA LEU A 116 11.48 24.02 -6.68
C LEU A 116 11.51 24.99 -5.50
N ASP A 117 10.72 26.06 -5.61
CA ASP A 117 10.35 26.94 -4.50
C ASP A 117 8.98 26.53 -3.98
N VAL A 118 8.97 25.88 -2.82
CA VAL A 118 7.80 25.31 -2.16
C VAL A 118 7.39 26.24 -1.01
N PRO A 119 6.35 27.07 -1.18
CA PRO A 119 5.87 27.92 -0.10
C PRO A 119 5.25 27.08 1.02
N LEU A 120 5.21 27.59 2.24
CA LEU A 120 4.55 26.89 3.37
C LEU A 120 3.09 26.53 3.07
N SER A 121 2.38 27.31 2.23
CA SER A 121 1.01 27.00 1.81
C SER A 121 0.88 25.80 0.84
N ALA A 122 2.00 25.34 0.28
CA ALA A 122 2.11 24.12 -0.50
C ALA A 122 2.48 22.91 0.38
N MET A 123 2.86 23.15 1.65
CA MET A 123 3.22 22.13 2.61
C MET A 123 2.05 21.82 3.52
N ASN A 124 2.01 20.60 4.06
CA ASN A 124 0.91 20.13 4.90
C ASN A 124 -0.46 20.23 4.19
N ASN A 125 -0.46 20.38 2.86
CA ASN A 125 -1.52 19.86 2.02
C ASN A 125 -1.38 18.33 2.03
N TYR A 126 -1.47 17.75 3.23
CA TYR A 126 -2.20 16.51 3.37
C TYR A 126 -3.64 16.90 3.02
N ASP A 127 -3.88 17.11 1.72
CA ASP A 127 -5.22 16.90 1.21
C ASP A 127 -5.44 15.45 1.60
N ASN A 128 -6.35 15.27 2.54
CA ASN A 128 -6.76 13.98 3.03
C ASN A 128 -7.40 13.20 1.87
N LYS A 129 -6.64 12.85 0.84
CA LYS A 129 -6.96 11.75 -0.07
C LYS A 129 -7.00 10.44 0.71
N LEU A 130 -6.39 10.40 1.91
CA LEU A 130 -6.57 9.37 2.92
C LEU A 130 -7.78 9.54 3.85
N THR A 131 -8.46 10.70 3.88
CA THR A 131 -9.71 10.84 4.65
C THR A 131 -10.75 11.60 3.85
N GLN A 132 -11.64 10.89 3.15
CA GLN A 132 -13.08 11.24 3.04
C GLN A 132 -13.97 10.13 2.45
N ASN A 133 -13.43 8.97 2.06
CA ASN A 133 -14.27 7.79 1.80
C ASN A 133 -14.04 6.72 2.87
N LYS A 134 -14.90 6.74 3.89
CA LYS A 134 -15.05 5.68 4.89
C LYS A 134 -15.52 4.37 4.23
N ARG A 135 -14.65 3.67 3.50
CA ARG A 135 -14.95 2.35 2.91
C ARG A 135 -13.86 1.37 3.36
N LYS A 136 -14.28 0.26 3.98
CA LYS A 136 -13.40 -0.80 4.51
C LYS A 136 -12.72 -1.55 3.35
N LYS A 137 -11.64 -1.01 2.77
CA LYS A 137 -10.77 -1.79 1.87
C LYS A 137 -9.97 -2.78 2.72
N ILE A 138 -9.72 -3.98 2.22
CA ILE A 138 -8.94 -5.04 2.90
C ILE A 138 -7.53 -4.59 3.35
N PHE A 139 -7.00 -3.50 2.80
CA PHE A 139 -5.72 -2.92 3.21
C PHE A 139 -5.83 -1.54 3.89
N THR A 140 -7.06 -1.04 4.10
CA THR A 140 -7.31 0.24 4.75
C THR A 140 -8.37 0.06 5.84
N LYS A 141 -7.94 -0.39 7.01
CA LYS A 141 -8.57 0.03 8.27
C LYS A 141 -7.65 1.12 8.83
N GLU A 142 -8.23 2.28 9.12
CA GLU A 142 -7.57 3.54 9.54
C GLU A 142 -6.05 3.57 9.33
N MET A 143 -5.60 3.80 8.09
CA MET A 143 -4.30 4.44 7.88
C MET A 143 -4.39 5.89 8.41
N THR A 144 -4.51 6.06 9.72
CA THR A 144 -3.85 7.19 10.34
C THR A 144 -2.38 6.87 10.22
N SER A 145 -1.71 7.56 9.29
CA SER A 145 -0.25 7.58 9.15
C SER A 145 0.44 7.23 10.47
N THR A 146 1.13 6.10 10.48
CA THR A 146 1.92 5.60 11.62
C THR A 146 3.16 6.44 11.91
N ARG A 147 3.30 7.60 11.26
CA ARG A 147 4.15 8.68 11.74
C ARG A 147 3.27 9.71 12.41
N LYS A 148 3.47 9.90 13.72
CA LYS A 148 3.07 11.10 14.47
C LYS A 148 2.97 12.29 13.52
N GLU A 149 1.81 12.91 13.48
CA GLU A 149 1.52 14.24 12.88
C GLU A 149 2.33 15.39 13.54
N GLU A 150 3.55 15.12 13.97
CA GLU A 150 4.49 16.08 14.52
C GLU A 150 5.61 16.24 13.49
N GLY A 151 5.32 16.83 12.33
CA GLY A 151 6.29 17.06 11.26
C GLY A 151 5.68 17.81 10.08
N ASN A 152 6.50 18.55 9.33
CA ASN A 152 6.07 19.18 8.08
C ASN A 152 6.26 18.21 6.92
N THR A 153 5.28 18.14 6.02
CA THR A 153 5.30 17.23 4.88
C THR A 153 5.22 17.99 3.56
N ILE A 154 6.08 17.59 2.61
CA ILE A 154 6.02 17.99 1.20
C ILE A 154 5.77 16.73 0.38
N ASN A 155 4.63 16.67 -0.29
CA ASN A 155 4.34 15.63 -1.27
C ASN A 155 4.98 16.00 -2.61
N VAL A 156 5.82 15.11 -3.14
CA VAL A 156 6.54 15.27 -4.40
C VAL A 156 6.08 14.17 -5.35
N ASP A 157 5.16 14.49 -6.26
CA ASP A 157 4.72 13.62 -7.34
C ASP A 157 5.71 13.63 -8.52
N PHE A 158 5.57 12.66 -9.42
CA PHE A 158 6.33 12.61 -10.68
C PHE A 158 5.43 12.73 -11.91
N GLU A 159 5.91 13.45 -12.92
CA GLU A 159 5.43 13.25 -14.28
C GLU A 159 5.74 11.83 -14.75
N SER A 160 4.92 11.30 -15.66
CA SER A 160 5.12 9.96 -16.26
C SER A 160 6.45 9.77 -16.99
N SER A 161 7.20 10.86 -17.25
CA SER A 161 8.52 10.82 -17.87
C SER A 161 9.65 10.46 -16.91
N VAL A 162 9.45 10.54 -15.59
CA VAL A 162 10.48 10.17 -14.61
C VAL A 162 10.64 8.63 -14.63
N PRO A 163 11.80 8.10 -15.04
CA PRO A 163 12.03 6.67 -15.09
C PRO A 163 12.35 6.10 -13.69
N ALA A 164 12.37 4.77 -13.59
CA ALA A 164 13.04 4.09 -12.48
C ALA A 164 14.55 4.42 -12.50
N GLY A 165 15.19 4.40 -11.32
CA GLY A 165 16.59 4.78 -11.16
C GLY A 165 16.86 5.54 -9.86
N THR A 166 18.05 6.10 -9.72
CA THR A 166 18.45 6.87 -8.54
C THR A 166 18.77 8.33 -8.85
N PHE A 167 18.48 9.22 -7.89
CA PHE A 167 19.01 10.58 -7.83
C PHE A 167 19.16 11.02 -6.38
N CYS A 168 19.81 12.15 -6.12
CA CYS A 168 19.73 12.77 -4.80
C CYS A 168 19.13 14.17 -4.92
N TYR A 169 18.52 14.67 -3.86
CA TYR A 169 18.07 16.04 -3.76
C TYR A 169 18.71 16.72 -2.55
N VAL A 170 18.73 18.04 -2.63
CA VAL A 170 19.10 18.94 -1.56
C VAL A 170 17.87 19.72 -1.16
N ILE A 171 17.59 19.78 0.13
CA ILE A 171 16.52 20.61 0.69
C ILE A 171 17.11 21.67 1.64
N CYS A 172 16.60 22.90 1.51
CA CYS A 172 16.87 24.00 2.43
C CYS A 172 15.56 24.66 2.83
N LEU A 173 15.37 25.02 4.10
CA LEU A 173 14.28 25.89 4.51
C LEU A 173 14.63 27.36 4.32
N TYR A 174 13.64 28.20 4.04
CA TYR A 174 13.79 29.65 4.04
C TYR A 174 12.73 30.34 4.90
N ASP A 175 13.04 31.51 5.44
CA ASP A 175 12.10 32.34 6.22
C ASP A 175 11.61 33.56 5.44
N ALA A 176 10.70 34.33 6.06
CA ALA A 176 10.13 35.54 5.45
C ALA A 176 11.15 36.70 5.28
N GLN A 177 12.30 36.62 5.94
CA GLN A 177 13.40 37.59 5.81
C GLN A 177 14.40 37.17 4.72
N GLY A 178 14.24 35.99 4.13
CA GLY A 178 15.11 35.42 3.11
C GLY A 178 16.36 34.76 3.67
N ASN A 179 16.40 34.43 4.97
CA ASN A 179 17.43 33.56 5.50
C ASN A 179 17.17 32.13 5.04
N ILE A 180 18.24 31.38 4.75
CA ILE A 180 18.19 30.02 4.21
C ILE A 180 19.01 29.11 5.11
N SER A 181 18.45 27.96 5.49
CA SER A 181 19.11 26.93 6.30
C SER A 181 20.36 26.38 5.61
N LEU A 182 21.16 25.62 6.36
CA LEU A 182 22.11 24.70 5.73
C LEU A 182 21.35 23.64 4.92
N PRO A 183 21.95 23.11 3.84
CA PRO A 183 21.34 22.05 3.04
C PRO A 183 21.38 20.71 3.77
N GLU A 184 20.30 19.95 3.63
CA GLU A 184 20.28 18.51 3.94
C GLU A 184 20.15 17.71 2.64
N ASP A 185 20.86 16.58 2.60
CA ASP A 185 21.00 15.74 1.41
C ASP A 185 20.24 14.41 1.59
N VAL A 186 19.46 14.02 0.59
CA VAL A 186 18.75 12.74 0.58
C VAL A 186 18.84 12.10 -0.80
N CYS A 187 19.08 10.79 -0.86
CA CYS A 187 19.03 10.03 -2.10
C CYS A 187 17.74 9.23 -2.24
N VAL A 188 17.20 9.19 -3.44
CA VAL A 188 15.92 8.58 -3.77
C VAL A 188 16.18 7.46 -4.77
N THR A 189 15.63 6.28 -4.48
CA THR A 189 15.48 5.21 -5.46
C THR A 189 14.04 5.23 -5.96
N VAL A 190 13.86 5.42 -7.26
CA VAL A 190 12.59 5.29 -7.95
C VAL A 190 12.45 3.83 -8.38
N GLU A 191 11.56 3.08 -7.74
CA GLU A 191 11.37 1.67 -8.00
C GLU A 191 10.80 1.45 -9.41
N ALA A 192 11.19 0.34 -10.02
CA ALA A 192 10.62 -0.14 -11.24
C ALA A 192 9.38 -0.99 -10.97
N TRP A 193 8.40 -0.93 -11.86
CA TRP A 193 7.22 -1.78 -11.72
C TRP A 193 7.55 -3.24 -12.02
N GLY A 194 7.18 -4.14 -11.12
CA GLY A 194 7.48 -5.56 -11.19
C GLY A 194 8.58 -5.97 -10.21
N GLY A 195 9.55 -6.76 -10.68
CA GLY A 195 10.74 -7.12 -9.89
C GLY A 195 10.75 -8.52 -9.27
N ASN A 196 9.63 -9.24 -9.29
CA ASN A 196 9.60 -10.65 -8.86
C ASN A 196 8.63 -11.49 -9.69
N VAL A 197 9.17 -12.24 -10.66
CA VAL A 197 8.40 -13.10 -11.57
C VAL A 197 7.60 -14.19 -10.84
N ASN A 198 7.97 -14.53 -9.60
CA ASN A 198 7.22 -15.52 -8.82
C ASN A 198 5.87 -14.99 -8.31
N LEU A 199 5.70 -13.67 -8.20
CA LEU A 199 4.43 -13.03 -7.84
C LEU A 199 3.41 -13.08 -8.97
N VAL A 200 3.86 -13.14 -10.24
CA VAL A 200 3.01 -13.11 -11.43
C VAL A 200 2.09 -14.33 -11.47
N ALA A 201 0.84 -14.12 -11.09
CA ALA A 201 -0.21 -15.12 -11.01
C ALA A 201 -1.56 -14.48 -10.66
N ASP A 202 -2.61 -15.29 -10.75
CA ASP A 202 -3.89 -15.04 -10.10
C ASP A 202 -3.87 -15.69 -8.70
N TRP A 203 -4.19 -14.89 -7.69
CA TRP A 203 -4.20 -15.24 -6.27
C TRP A 203 -5.63 -15.15 -5.72
N GLU A 204 -6.08 -16.21 -5.06
CA GLU A 204 -7.38 -16.31 -4.40
C GLU A 204 -7.20 -16.22 -2.89
N TYR A 205 -7.82 -15.22 -2.27
CA TYR A 205 -7.82 -15.06 -0.83
C TYR A 205 -8.48 -16.24 -0.13
N THR A 206 -7.93 -16.62 1.02
CA THR A 206 -8.42 -17.74 1.82
C THR A 206 -8.83 -17.31 3.22
N LYS A 207 -8.00 -16.51 3.89
CA LYS A 207 -8.19 -16.09 5.28
C LYS A 207 -7.31 -14.90 5.62
N GLU A 208 -7.64 -14.28 6.74
CA GLU A 208 -6.88 -13.24 7.41
C GLU A 208 -6.45 -13.76 8.77
N ILE A 209 -5.27 -13.34 9.22
CA ILE A 209 -4.83 -13.51 10.61
C ILE A 209 -4.65 -12.11 11.19
N PHE A 210 -5.45 -11.76 12.18
CA PHE A 210 -5.39 -10.50 12.91
C PHE A 210 -5.02 -10.78 14.36
N GLU A 211 -3.87 -10.26 14.82
CA GLU A 211 -3.35 -10.51 16.18
C GLU A 211 -3.31 -12.00 16.60
N GLY A 212 -3.14 -12.90 15.62
CA GLY A 212 -3.13 -14.35 15.81
C GLY A 212 -4.51 -15.03 15.75
N GLU A 213 -5.60 -14.27 15.65
CA GLU A 213 -6.94 -14.79 15.40
C GLU A 213 -7.18 -14.98 13.90
N THR A 214 -7.74 -16.13 13.51
CA THR A 214 -8.02 -16.43 12.11
C THR A 214 -9.45 -16.04 11.75
N ILE A 215 -9.61 -15.20 10.74
CA ILE A 215 -10.89 -14.85 10.13
C ILE A 215 -10.95 -15.53 8.75
N ASN A 216 -11.94 -16.40 8.56
CA ASN A 216 -12.07 -17.11 7.29
C ASN A 216 -12.87 -16.31 6.25
N LEU A 217 -12.67 -16.60 4.97
CA LEU A 217 -13.54 -16.09 3.92
C LEU A 217 -15.02 -16.47 4.21
N GLY A 218 -15.91 -15.48 4.11
CA GLY A 218 -17.34 -15.61 4.41
C GLY A 218 -17.70 -15.56 5.89
N GLU A 219 -16.72 -15.36 6.78
CA GLU A 219 -16.96 -15.13 8.20
C GLU A 219 -17.30 -13.66 8.48
N ALA A 220 -18.38 -13.42 9.22
CA ALA A 220 -18.84 -12.07 9.55
C ALA A 220 -18.13 -11.56 10.81
N ILE A 221 -17.50 -10.38 10.71
CA ILE A 221 -16.94 -9.64 11.83
C ILE A 221 -17.96 -8.58 12.23
N CYS A 222 -18.43 -8.63 13.48
CA CYS A 222 -19.46 -7.72 13.98
C CYS A 222 -18.93 -6.84 15.12
N GLU A 223 -19.10 -5.53 14.98
CA GLU A 223 -18.82 -4.54 16.01
C GLU A 223 -20.13 -4.16 16.71
N GLU A 224 -20.26 -4.56 17.98
CA GLU A 224 -21.41 -4.22 18.82
C GLU A 224 -21.38 -2.73 19.20
N ASN A 225 -22.53 -2.07 19.08
CA ASN A 225 -22.70 -0.66 19.39
C ASN A 225 -24.04 -0.41 20.07
N SER A 226 -24.09 0.52 21.02
CA SER A 226 -25.34 0.99 21.63
C SER A 226 -25.67 2.40 21.16
N PHE A 227 -26.93 2.67 20.84
CA PHE A 227 -27.34 4.02 20.47
C PHE A 227 -28.81 4.31 20.84
N THR A 228 -29.11 5.61 20.88
CA THR A 228 -30.45 6.11 21.17
C THR A 228 -31.33 6.09 19.91
N LEU A 229 -32.39 5.28 19.91
CA LEU A 229 -33.43 5.29 18.89
C LEU A 229 -34.57 6.23 19.30
N SER A 230 -34.83 7.24 18.47
CA SER A 230 -36.00 8.12 18.62
C SER A 230 -37.09 7.66 17.67
N CYS A 231 -38.19 7.15 18.21
CA CYS A 231 -39.29 6.57 17.45
C CYS A 231 -40.32 7.62 17.01
N ASP A 232 -41.06 7.34 15.93
CA ASP A 232 -42.13 8.22 15.43
C ASP A 232 -43.30 8.40 16.42
N SER A 233 -43.47 7.44 17.33
CA SER A 233 -44.40 7.54 18.46
C SER A 233 -44.03 8.62 19.48
N GLY A 234 -42.82 9.19 19.37
CA GLY A 234 -42.22 10.10 20.35
C GLY A 234 -41.53 9.38 21.51
N GLU A 235 -41.50 8.05 21.49
CA GLU A 235 -40.70 7.24 22.42
C GLU A 235 -39.20 7.36 22.08
N VAL A 236 -38.35 7.37 23.10
CA VAL A 236 -36.90 7.34 22.95
C VAL A 236 -36.38 6.19 23.80
N LYS A 237 -35.61 5.28 23.20
CA LYS A 237 -35.02 4.14 23.90
C LYS A 237 -33.60 3.85 23.44
N GLU A 238 -32.81 3.28 24.33
CA GLU A 238 -31.51 2.71 23.98
C GLU A 238 -31.72 1.36 23.30
N VAL A 239 -31.03 1.15 22.19
CA VAL A 239 -30.98 -0.12 21.47
C VAL A 239 -29.53 -0.57 21.33
N GLU A 240 -29.33 -1.89 21.43
CA GLU A 240 -28.08 -2.54 21.08
C GLU A 240 -28.18 -3.00 19.63
N GLY A 241 -27.14 -2.72 18.85
CA GLY A 241 -27.01 -3.12 17.47
C GLY A 241 -25.60 -3.64 17.19
N SER A 242 -25.42 -4.21 16.01
CA SER A 242 -24.10 -4.55 15.50
C SER A 242 -23.96 -4.09 14.06
N TYR A 243 -22.76 -3.59 13.72
CA TYR A 243 -22.32 -3.43 12.34
C TYR A 243 -21.48 -4.65 11.99
N CYS A 244 -21.96 -5.48 11.07
CA CYS A 244 -21.27 -6.65 10.57
C CYS A 244 -20.71 -6.39 9.18
N TYR A 245 -19.46 -6.81 8.97
CA TYR A 245 -18.79 -6.88 7.69
C TYR A 245 -18.44 -8.34 7.38
N THR A 246 -18.71 -8.78 6.16
CA THR A 246 -18.32 -10.12 5.68
C THR A 246 -17.56 -9.99 4.38
N LEU A 247 -16.35 -10.53 4.32
CA LEU A 247 -15.60 -10.65 3.08
C LEU A 247 -16.00 -11.92 2.34
N ASN A 248 -16.68 -11.78 1.20
CA ASN A 248 -17.21 -12.91 0.43
C ASN A 248 -16.24 -13.42 -0.64
N GLY A 249 -15.34 -12.57 -1.12
CA GLY A 249 -14.28 -12.97 -2.05
C GLY A 249 -13.26 -11.88 -2.26
N PHE A 250 -12.00 -12.27 -2.37
CA PHE A 250 -10.92 -11.35 -2.70
C PHE A 250 -9.94 -12.02 -3.66
N ASN A 251 -9.79 -11.45 -4.85
CA ASN A 251 -8.90 -11.96 -5.89
C ASN A 251 -7.87 -10.89 -6.23
N LEU A 252 -6.61 -11.28 -6.31
CA LEU A 252 -5.48 -10.39 -6.63
C LEU A 252 -4.72 -10.97 -7.81
N THR A 253 -4.40 -10.14 -8.80
CA THR A 253 -3.68 -10.54 -10.01
C THR A 253 -2.46 -9.68 -10.17
N PHE A 254 -1.30 -10.30 -10.33
CA PHE A 254 -0.05 -9.63 -10.70
C PHE A 254 0.32 -9.98 -12.12
N ASN A 255 0.52 -8.96 -12.96
CA ASN A 255 0.94 -9.12 -14.34
C ASN A 255 2.45 -8.90 -14.48
N SER A 256 3.05 -9.51 -15.51
CA SER A 256 4.48 -9.39 -15.80
C SER A 256 4.91 -8.00 -16.26
N ASP A 257 3.98 -7.12 -16.61
CA ASP A 257 4.24 -5.73 -16.99
C ASP A 257 4.23 -4.77 -15.79
N GLY A 258 4.21 -5.29 -14.56
CA GLY A 258 4.21 -4.50 -13.35
C GLY A 258 2.84 -3.89 -13.01
N THR A 259 1.77 -4.27 -13.70
CA THR A 259 0.39 -3.91 -13.32
C THR A 259 -0.21 -4.94 -12.38
N TYR A 260 -1.14 -4.50 -11.53
CA TYR A 260 -1.98 -5.39 -10.74
C TYR A 260 -3.45 -4.99 -10.86
N THR A 261 -4.32 -5.97 -10.61
CA THR A 261 -5.74 -5.74 -10.34
C THR A 261 -6.13 -6.55 -9.13
N TYR A 262 -6.97 -5.99 -8.26
CA TYR A 262 -7.65 -6.79 -7.26
C TYR A 262 -9.14 -6.48 -7.20
N THR A 263 -9.95 -7.49 -6.87
CA THR A 263 -11.39 -7.34 -6.68
C THR A 263 -11.81 -7.96 -5.36
N GLN A 264 -12.39 -7.12 -4.50
CA GLN A 264 -13.02 -7.46 -3.22
C GLN A 264 -14.53 -7.47 -3.40
N ASN A 265 -15.19 -8.48 -2.84
CA ASN A 265 -16.65 -8.56 -2.72
C ASN A 265 -16.99 -8.68 -1.25
N SER A 266 -17.77 -7.75 -0.70
CA SER A 266 -18.19 -7.78 0.70
C SER A 266 -19.69 -7.63 0.84
N THR A 267 -20.20 -8.08 1.98
CA THR A 267 -21.55 -7.76 2.45
C THR A 267 -21.40 -7.00 3.76
N ASP A 268 -22.05 -5.85 3.83
CA ASP A 268 -22.10 -5.00 5.01
C ASP A 268 -23.53 -4.92 5.53
N SER A 269 -23.66 -4.84 6.84
CA SER A 269 -24.94 -4.57 7.49
C SER A 269 -24.97 -3.12 7.99
N ASN A 270 -26.06 -2.40 7.72
CA ASN A 270 -26.27 -1.09 8.31
C ASN A 270 -27.70 -0.98 8.86
N TYR A 271 -27.92 0.01 9.72
CA TYR A 271 -29.22 0.26 10.29
C TYR A 271 -30.13 0.95 9.27
N ASP A 272 -31.31 0.38 9.04
CA ASP A 272 -32.37 1.06 8.33
C ASP A 272 -33.02 2.04 9.30
N TYR A 273 -32.51 3.28 9.32
CA TYR A 273 -32.92 4.28 10.29
C TYR A 273 -34.42 4.57 10.19
N ASP A 274 -34.95 4.76 8.99
CA ASP A 274 -36.36 5.08 8.76
C ASP A 274 -37.26 3.93 9.21
N ALA A 275 -36.97 2.69 8.79
CA ALA A 275 -37.74 1.53 9.24
C ALA A 275 -37.60 1.30 10.74
N SER A 276 -36.45 1.63 11.33
CA SER A 276 -36.24 1.50 12.77
C SER A 276 -37.08 2.50 13.56
N GLN A 277 -37.17 3.74 13.10
CA GLN A 277 -37.99 4.79 13.74
C GLN A 277 -39.49 4.49 13.64
N GLU A 278 -39.95 4.02 12.47
CA GLU A 278 -41.35 3.69 12.22
C GLU A 278 -41.82 2.53 13.12
N ASN A 279 -41.04 1.46 13.18
CA ASN A 279 -41.37 0.27 13.96
C ASN A 279 -41.01 0.40 15.44
N CYS A 280 -40.27 1.45 15.81
CA CYS A 280 -39.66 1.63 17.12
C CYS A 280 -38.88 0.39 17.55
N GLU A 281 -38.15 -0.26 16.63
CA GLU A 281 -37.32 -1.44 16.86
C GLU A 281 -36.13 -1.38 15.91
N LEU A 282 -35.00 -1.98 16.25
CA LEU A 282 -33.84 -1.95 15.36
C LEU A 282 -34.09 -2.80 14.11
N VAL A 283 -34.05 -2.18 12.94
CA VAL A 283 -34.13 -2.83 11.63
C VAL A 283 -32.76 -2.74 10.97
N VAL A 284 -32.24 -3.88 10.52
CA VAL A 284 -30.94 -4.00 9.86
C VAL A 284 -31.16 -4.33 8.40
N SER A 285 -30.48 -3.61 7.52
CA SER A 285 -30.38 -3.89 6.09
C SER A 285 -28.99 -4.42 5.75
N TYR A 286 -28.91 -5.21 4.69
CA TYR A 286 -27.66 -5.74 4.15
C TYR A 286 -27.49 -5.24 2.73
N TYR A 287 -26.26 -4.89 2.38
CA TYR A 287 -25.90 -4.51 1.02
C TYR A 287 -24.59 -5.17 0.63
N ASP A 288 -24.51 -5.55 -0.64
CA ASP A 288 -23.30 -6.09 -1.24
C ASP A 288 -22.55 -4.96 -1.92
N GLU A 289 -21.24 -4.93 -1.73
CA GLU A 289 -20.30 -4.00 -2.34
C GLU A 289 -19.25 -4.79 -3.12
N THR A 290 -18.89 -4.31 -4.31
CA THR A 290 -17.71 -4.80 -5.04
C THR A 290 -16.75 -3.66 -5.23
N TYR A 291 -15.51 -3.87 -4.82
CA TYR A 291 -14.42 -2.91 -4.98
C TYR A 291 -13.35 -3.51 -5.89
N THR A 292 -13.00 -2.83 -6.98
CA THR A 292 -11.90 -3.21 -7.85
C THR A 292 -10.82 -2.14 -7.85
N SER A 293 -9.59 -2.52 -7.53
CA SER A 293 -8.39 -1.69 -7.60
C SER A 293 -7.61 -2.01 -8.86
N ASN A 294 -7.16 -0.99 -9.58
CA ASN A 294 -6.25 -1.10 -10.70
C ASN A 294 -5.02 -0.22 -10.46
N GLY A 295 -3.84 -0.79 -10.67
CA GLY A 295 -2.62 -0.10 -10.31
C GLY A 295 -1.34 -0.77 -10.79
N ASN A 296 -0.24 -0.35 -10.20
CA ASN A 296 1.08 -0.91 -10.41
C ASN A 296 1.66 -1.47 -9.11
N TRP A 297 2.56 -2.44 -9.24
CA TRP A 297 3.24 -3.05 -8.11
C TRP A 297 4.75 -3.01 -8.33
N ALA A 298 5.51 -2.90 -7.24
CA ALA A 298 6.97 -2.96 -7.24
C ALA A 298 7.45 -3.86 -6.09
N TYR A 299 8.51 -4.63 -6.34
CA TYR A 299 9.11 -5.52 -5.34
C TYR A 299 10.56 -5.12 -5.08
N ASN A 300 10.81 -4.58 -3.90
CA ASN A 300 12.13 -4.19 -3.45
C ASN A 300 12.88 -5.42 -2.91
N GLU A 301 13.87 -5.90 -3.65
CA GLU A 301 14.60 -7.14 -3.31
C GLU A 301 15.53 -6.99 -2.10
N ASP A 302 16.02 -5.78 -1.82
CA ASP A 302 16.90 -5.50 -0.69
C ASP A 302 16.13 -5.51 0.65
N LYS A 303 14.88 -5.06 0.63
CA LYS A 303 13.99 -5.01 1.81
C LYS A 303 13.01 -6.18 1.88
N GLU A 304 12.92 -6.99 0.84
CA GLU A 304 11.91 -8.04 0.68
C GLU A 304 10.47 -7.49 0.79
N GLU A 305 10.25 -6.26 0.32
CA GLU A 305 9.02 -5.49 0.47
C GLU A 305 8.26 -5.40 -0.86
N LEU A 306 6.95 -5.61 -0.82
CA LEU A 306 6.04 -5.39 -1.94
C LEU A 306 5.24 -4.12 -1.70
N THR A 307 5.14 -3.26 -2.72
CA THR A 307 4.28 -2.08 -2.69
C THR A 307 3.26 -2.13 -3.82
N LEU A 308 2.01 -1.78 -3.53
CA LEU A 308 0.92 -1.63 -4.49
C LEU A 308 0.45 -0.18 -4.52
N ILE A 309 0.40 0.41 -5.72
CA ILE A 309 -0.07 1.77 -5.95
C ILE A 309 -1.29 1.74 -6.85
N GLU A 310 -2.41 2.19 -6.31
CA GLU A 310 -3.70 2.30 -6.98
C GLU A 310 -3.77 3.60 -7.78
N PHE A 311 -4.04 3.51 -9.08
CA PHE A 311 -4.27 4.68 -9.93
C PHE A 311 -5.73 4.83 -10.34
N GLU A 312 -6.53 3.77 -10.22
CA GLU A 312 -7.94 3.76 -10.53
C GLU A 312 -8.65 2.75 -9.62
N TYR A 313 -9.87 3.08 -9.18
CA TYR A 313 -10.74 2.09 -8.57
C TYR A 313 -12.18 2.20 -9.07
N ILE A 314 -12.88 1.06 -8.98
CA ILE A 314 -14.28 0.91 -9.32
C ILE A 314 -15.01 0.44 -8.06
N ASN A 315 -16.02 1.19 -7.63
CA ASN A 315 -16.97 0.73 -6.63
C ASN A 315 -18.32 0.42 -7.30
N THR A 316 -18.80 -0.81 -7.14
CA THR A 316 -20.13 -1.24 -7.55
C THR A 316 -21.01 -1.41 -6.31
N GLU A 317 -22.04 -0.57 -6.21
CA GLU A 317 -23.08 -0.66 -5.19
C GLU A 317 -24.44 -0.86 -5.87
N ALA A 318 -25.20 -1.88 -5.47
CA ALA A 318 -26.51 -2.21 -6.06
C ALA A 318 -26.51 -2.40 -7.59
N GLY A 319 -25.35 -2.73 -8.18
CA GLY A 319 -25.18 -2.94 -9.63
C GLY A 319 -24.83 -1.68 -10.44
N ASP A 320 -24.62 -0.54 -9.77
CA ASP A 320 -24.17 0.70 -10.39
C ASP A 320 -22.67 0.92 -10.13
N ASP A 321 -21.89 1.04 -11.20
CA ASP A 321 -20.44 1.25 -11.14
C ASP A 321 -20.09 2.74 -11.03
N GLN A 322 -19.21 3.05 -10.08
CA GLN A 322 -18.58 4.36 -9.91
C GLN A 322 -17.07 4.20 -10.11
N ILE A 323 -16.54 4.86 -11.15
CA ILE A 323 -15.12 4.81 -11.51
C ILE A 323 -14.44 6.08 -11.03
N TYR A 324 -13.27 5.91 -10.41
CA TYR A 324 -12.47 6.98 -9.84
C TYR A 324 -11.02 6.87 -10.29
N ASP A 325 -10.50 7.94 -10.88
CA ASP A 325 -9.08 8.10 -11.19
C ASP A 325 -8.35 8.80 -10.05
N ILE A 326 -7.17 8.30 -9.70
CA ILE A 326 -6.29 8.88 -8.69
C ILE A 326 -5.06 9.45 -9.39
N GLU A 327 -5.07 10.77 -9.58
CA GLU A 327 -3.88 11.50 -10.05
C GLU A 327 -2.79 11.43 -8.97
N GLY A 328 -1.58 11.02 -9.37
CA GLY A 328 -0.48 10.63 -8.47
C GLY A 328 -0.56 9.18 -7.98
N GLY A 329 -1.75 8.59 -7.91
CA GLY A 329 -1.97 7.27 -7.33
C GLY A 329 -1.86 7.25 -5.81
N ASP A 330 -2.38 6.21 -5.18
CA ASP A 330 -2.39 6.03 -3.73
C ASP A 330 -1.72 4.70 -3.36
N VAL A 331 -0.83 4.70 -2.36
CA VAL A 331 -0.28 3.46 -1.81
C VAL A 331 -1.40 2.72 -1.08
N VAL A 332 -1.79 1.55 -1.60
CA VAL A 332 -2.83 0.71 -0.97
C VAL A 332 -2.24 -0.44 -0.17
N PHE A 333 -1.00 -0.81 -0.42
CA PHE A 333 -0.28 -1.81 0.36
C PHE A 333 1.20 -1.52 0.30
N THR A 334 1.88 -1.63 1.44
CA THR A 334 3.34 -1.78 1.50
C THR A 334 3.66 -2.73 2.65
N GLY A 335 4.53 -3.71 2.42
CA GLY A 335 4.92 -4.62 3.47
C GLY A 335 5.66 -5.86 2.99
N GLU A 336 6.12 -6.63 3.97
CA GLU A 336 6.77 -7.92 3.74
C GLU A 336 5.79 -8.94 3.17
N ILE A 337 6.34 -9.92 2.46
CA ILE A 337 5.58 -11.05 1.93
C ILE A 337 6.24 -12.38 2.29
N ASP A 338 5.42 -13.43 2.49
CA ASP A 338 5.91 -14.80 2.36
C ASP A 338 5.36 -15.40 1.05
N LEU A 339 6.26 -15.91 0.22
CA LEU A 339 5.91 -16.49 -1.07
C LEU A 339 6.38 -17.94 -1.17
N SER A 340 5.49 -18.79 -1.66
CA SER A 340 5.78 -20.15 -2.09
C SER A 340 5.15 -20.39 -3.46
N SER A 341 5.34 -21.57 -4.05
CA SER A 341 4.83 -21.86 -5.39
C SER A 341 3.31 -21.86 -5.51
N ASN A 342 2.60 -22.02 -4.39
CA ASN A 342 1.14 -22.10 -4.34
C ASN A 342 0.50 -21.15 -3.32
N GLN A 343 1.28 -20.43 -2.52
CA GLN A 343 0.77 -19.53 -1.48
C GLN A 343 1.49 -18.19 -1.49
N LEU A 344 0.72 -17.11 -1.34
CA LEU A 344 1.18 -15.76 -1.06
C LEU A 344 0.59 -15.33 0.28
N ILE A 345 1.43 -14.75 1.14
CA ILE A 345 1.00 -14.12 2.39
C ILE A 345 1.48 -12.68 2.34
N LEU A 346 0.56 -11.74 2.43
CA LEU A 346 0.85 -10.31 2.58
C LEU A 346 0.86 -9.97 4.07
N LYS A 347 1.92 -9.33 4.57
CA LYS A 347 2.04 -8.96 5.99
C LYS A 347 1.98 -7.45 6.14
N ILE A 348 1.12 -6.99 7.02
CA ILE A 348 0.99 -5.57 7.36
C ILE A 348 1.25 -5.40 8.84
N THR A 349 2.09 -4.42 9.16
CA THR A 349 2.27 -3.92 10.52
C THR A 349 1.73 -2.51 10.55
N ASP A 350 0.75 -2.26 11.41
CA ASP A 350 0.16 -0.94 11.61
C ASP A 350 0.41 -0.45 13.04
N ILE A 351 0.43 0.86 13.25
CA ILE A 351 0.61 1.48 14.56
C ILE A 351 -0.59 2.38 14.83
N TYR A 352 -1.57 1.86 15.56
CA TYR A 352 -2.78 2.57 15.92
C TYR A 352 -2.73 3.03 17.37
N GLU A 353 -2.90 4.33 17.61
CA GLU A 353 -2.82 4.94 18.96
C GLU A 353 -1.57 4.59 19.79
N GLY A 354 -0.47 4.19 19.13
CA GLY A 354 0.79 3.78 19.76
C GLY A 354 0.92 2.28 20.03
N ASP A 355 -0.11 1.50 19.71
CA ASP A 355 -0.10 0.04 19.73
C ASP A 355 0.19 -0.50 18.33
N THR A 356 0.98 -1.57 18.26
CA THR A 356 1.33 -2.21 16.98
C THR A 356 0.38 -3.35 16.69
N GLU A 357 -0.38 -3.24 15.60
CA GLU A 357 -1.29 -4.26 15.10
C GLU A 357 -0.62 -5.05 13.96
N TYR A 358 -0.92 -6.34 13.88
CA TYR A 358 -0.34 -7.25 12.90
C TYR A 358 -1.42 -7.98 12.11
N TYR A 359 -1.30 -7.92 10.79
CA TYR A 359 -2.22 -8.53 9.84
C TYR A 359 -1.47 -9.45 8.87
N GLU A 360 -2.04 -10.61 8.58
CA GLU A 360 -1.62 -11.45 7.47
C GLU A 360 -2.80 -11.79 6.56
N TYR A 361 -2.68 -11.52 5.27
CA TYR A 361 -3.67 -11.92 4.26
C TYR A 361 -3.13 -13.09 3.45
N HIS A 362 -3.82 -14.23 3.52
CA HIS A 362 -3.36 -15.49 2.93
C HIS A 362 -4.09 -15.77 1.63
N PHE A 363 -3.33 -16.05 0.58
CA PHE A 363 -3.83 -16.37 -0.75
C PHE A 363 -3.27 -17.68 -1.26
N ASN A 364 -4.07 -18.39 -2.06
CA ASN A 364 -3.62 -19.52 -2.85
C ASN A 364 -3.53 -19.14 -4.32
N LYS A 365 -2.54 -19.69 -5.02
CA LYS A 365 -2.43 -19.56 -6.48
C LYS A 365 -3.58 -20.32 -7.17
N LYS A 366 -4.23 -19.69 -8.15
CA LYS A 366 -5.30 -20.32 -8.95
C LYS A 366 -4.80 -21.31 -10.00
#